data_AF-A0A3M3XKY1-F1
#
_entry.id   AF-A0A3M3XKY1-F1
#
_cell.length_a   1.000
_cell.length_b   1.000
_cell.length_c   1.000
_cell.angle_alpha   90.00
_cell.angle_beta   90.00
_cell.angle_gamma   90.00
#
_symmetry.space_group_name_H-M   'P 1'
#
loop_
_entity.id
_entity.type
_entity.pdbx_description
1 polymer ?
#
loop_
_entity_poly.entity_id
_entity_poly.type
_entity_poly.pdbx_seq_one_letter_code
_entity_poly.pdbx_strand_id
1 'polypeptide(L)'
;MANVQASLSKNNVASRIMVDCSHANSGKDPLRQPGVFEDVLEQRLSGNTSLIGMMIESHLFDGCQALGGTLQYGVSVTDGCLGWEGTERLLRRAVDRLRYR
;
A
#
# COMPACT_ATOMS: atom_id res chain seq x y z
N MET A 1 10.84 10.55 -1.58
CA MET A 1 11.72 9.41 -1.96
C MET A 1 13.19 9.79 -2.11
N ALA A 2 13.55 10.94 -2.69
CA ALA A 2 14.95 11.34 -2.92
C ALA A 2 15.86 11.28 -1.68
N ASN A 3 15.41 11.78 -0.52
CA ASN A 3 16.22 11.76 0.71
C ASN A 3 16.52 10.33 1.20
N VAL A 4 15.57 9.40 1.07
CA VAL A 4 15.76 7.99 1.44
C VAL A 4 16.80 7.35 0.51
N GLN A 5 16.68 7.57 -0.80
CA GLN A 5 17.65 7.07 -1.78
C GLN A 5 19.05 7.62 -1.51
N ALA A 6 19.19 8.93 -1.27
CA ALA A 6 20.47 9.55 -0.96
C ALA A 6 21.10 8.96 0.32
N SER A 7 20.28 8.72 1.35
CA SER A 7 20.73 8.09 2.60
C SER A 7 21.19 6.65 2.39
N LEU A 8 20.44 5.83 1.65
CA LEU A 8 20.82 4.45 1.34
C LEU A 8 22.14 4.41 0.55
N SER A 9 22.26 5.22 -0.50
CA SER A 9 23.49 5.33 -1.29
C SER A 9 24.68 5.77 -0.45
N LYS A 10 24.51 6.77 0.44
CA LYS A 10 25.57 7.22 1.36
C LYS A 10 26.07 6.11 2.28
N ASN A 11 25.21 5.16 2.63
CA ASN A 11 25.55 4.02 3.49
C ASN A 11 25.90 2.74 2.70
N ASN A 12 26.12 2.83 1.37
CA ASN A 12 26.39 1.69 0.49
C ASN A 12 25.31 0.60 0.54
N VAL A 13 24.06 0.98 0.80
CA VAL A 13 22.90 0.09 0.75
C VAL A 13 22.19 0.28 -0.59
N ALA A 14 21.77 -0.82 -1.22
CA ALA A 14 21.03 -0.76 -2.47
C ALA A 14 19.72 0.04 -2.28
N SER A 15 19.48 1.01 -3.15
CA SER A 15 18.26 1.82 -3.16
C SER A 15 17.05 1.01 -3.66
N ARG A 16 16.58 0.08 -2.83
CA ARG A 16 15.40 -0.76 -3.04
C ARG A 16 14.38 -0.44 -1.94
N ILE A 17 13.34 0.28 -2.30
CA ILE A 17 12.37 0.86 -1.37
C ILE A 17 11.01 0.17 -1.60
N MET A 18 10.41 -0.28 -0.50
CA MET A 18 9.00 -0.63 -0.44
C MET A 18 8.26 0.51 0.28
N VAL A 19 7.05 0.86 -0.19
CA VAL A 19 6.21 1.86 0.46
C VAL A 19 4.98 1.20 1.06
N ASP A 20 4.80 1.39 2.36
CA ASP A 20 3.56 1.06 3.05
C ASP A 20 2.47 2.07 2.68
N CYS A 21 1.35 1.61 2.12
CA CYS A 21 0.23 2.46 1.77
C CYS A 21 -0.74 2.70 2.95
N SER A 22 -0.60 1.93 4.03
CA SER A 22 -1.43 1.99 5.24
C SER A 22 -0.84 2.95 6.30
N HIS A 23 -1.17 2.71 7.57
CA HIS A 23 -0.67 3.39 8.76
C HIS A 23 -0.58 4.92 8.59
N ALA A 24 0.59 5.52 8.84
CA ALA A 24 0.79 6.95 8.76
C ALA A 24 0.61 7.51 7.34
N ASN A 25 0.89 6.73 6.31
CA ASN A 25 0.77 7.19 4.92
C ASN A 25 -0.69 7.30 4.47
N SER A 26 -1.58 6.46 5.01
CA SER A 26 -3.04 6.60 4.82
C SER A 26 -3.71 7.57 5.80
N GLY A 27 -2.99 8.09 6.80
CA GLY A 27 -3.59 8.83 7.91
C GLY A 27 -4.44 7.94 8.83
N LYS A 28 -4.11 6.64 8.90
CA LYS A 28 -4.89 5.58 9.59
C LYS A 28 -6.32 5.40 9.04
N ASP A 29 -6.55 5.78 7.79
CA ASP A 29 -7.79 5.55 7.08
C ASP A 29 -7.59 4.53 5.95
N PRO A 30 -8.12 3.29 6.08
CA PRO A 30 -7.89 2.23 5.11
C PRO A 30 -8.38 2.58 3.70
N LEU A 31 -9.40 3.42 3.59
CA LEU A 31 -9.97 3.83 2.30
C LEU A 31 -9.07 4.82 1.55
N ARG A 32 -8.04 5.36 2.21
CA ARG A 32 -7.02 6.23 1.59
C ARG A 32 -5.82 5.45 1.06
N GLN A 33 -5.65 4.17 1.41
CA GLN A 33 -4.57 3.33 0.89
C GLN A 33 -4.49 3.32 -0.65
N PRO A 34 -5.63 3.23 -1.40
CA PRO A 34 -5.58 3.29 -2.87
C PRO A 34 -4.99 4.59 -3.42
N GLY A 35 -5.23 5.73 -2.77
CA GLY A 35 -4.65 7.01 -3.19
C GLY A 35 -3.12 7.01 -3.03
N VAL A 36 -2.63 6.57 -1.88
CA VAL A 36 -1.19 6.43 -1.62
C VAL A 36 -0.54 5.45 -2.62
N PHE A 37 -1.21 4.33 -2.89
CA PHE A 37 -0.75 3.35 -3.84
C PHE A 37 -0.61 3.97 -5.24
N GLU A 38 -1.63 4.69 -5.72
CA GLU A 38 -1.58 5.32 -7.05
C GLU A 38 -0.48 6.38 -7.16
N ASP A 39 -0.23 7.16 -6.10
CA ASP A 39 0.85 8.15 -6.06
C ASP A 39 2.25 7.51 -6.16
N VAL A 40 2.44 6.34 -5.53
CA VAL A 40 3.70 5.59 -5.61
C VAL A 40 3.81 4.88 -6.96
N LEU A 41 2.69 4.39 -7.52
CA LEU A 41 2.65 3.77 -8.84
C LEU A 41 3.06 4.78 -9.91
N GLU A 42 2.54 6.01 -9.83
CA GLU A 42 2.88 7.09 -10.76
C GLU A 42 4.39 7.40 -10.73
N GLN A 43 4.99 7.48 -9.55
CA GLN A 43 6.44 7.67 -9.42
C GLN A 43 7.21 6.53 -10.09
N ARG A 44 6.76 5.28 -9.93
CA ARG A 44 7.37 4.10 -10.56
C ARG A 44 7.25 4.16 -12.09
N LEU A 45 6.10 4.55 -12.61
CA LEU A 45 5.82 4.71 -14.04
C LEU A 45 6.59 5.88 -14.65
N SER A 46 6.81 6.95 -13.89
CA SER A 46 7.65 8.10 -14.24
C SER A 46 9.16 7.81 -14.23
N GLY A 47 9.56 6.54 -14.01
CA GLY A 47 10.95 6.10 -14.16
C GLY A 47 11.71 5.87 -12.85
N ASN A 48 11.08 6.06 -11.69
CA ASN A 48 11.74 5.78 -10.42
C ASN A 48 11.90 4.27 -10.19
N THR A 49 13.06 3.72 -10.54
CA THR A 49 13.38 2.28 -10.44
C THR A 49 13.73 1.82 -9.02
N SER A 50 13.92 2.75 -8.07
CA SER A 50 14.19 2.38 -6.68
C SER A 50 12.96 1.82 -5.97
N LEU A 51 11.75 2.11 -6.46
CA LEU A 51 10.50 1.63 -5.90
C LEU A 51 10.25 0.20 -6.39
N ILE A 52 10.42 -0.78 -5.49
CA ILE A 52 10.36 -2.20 -5.83
C ILE A 52 9.09 -2.89 -5.35
N GLY A 53 8.30 -2.24 -4.51
CA GLY A 53 7.07 -2.82 -3.98
C GLY A 53 6.23 -1.85 -3.19
N MET A 54 4.99 -2.27 -2.93
CA MET A 54 4.04 -1.59 -2.08
C MET A 54 3.45 -2.59 -1.10
N MET A 55 3.12 -2.14 0.10
CA MET A 55 2.38 -2.90 1.10
C MET A 55 0.99 -2.29 1.26
N ILE A 56 -0.03 -3.14 1.33
CA ILE A 56 -1.42 -2.77 1.61
C ILE A 56 -1.93 -3.65 2.74
N GLU A 57 -2.76 -3.11 3.62
CA GLU A 57 -3.50 -3.89 4.62
C GLU A 57 -4.90 -4.15 4.08
N SER A 58 -5.20 -5.42 3.81
CA SER A 58 -6.46 -5.86 3.20
C SER A 58 -7.04 -7.06 3.92
N HIS A 59 -8.38 -7.13 3.93
CA HIS A 59 -9.14 -8.28 4.38
C HIS A 59 -10.37 -8.50 3.48
N LEU A 60 -11.32 -9.32 3.91
CA LEU A 60 -12.49 -9.65 3.08
C LEU A 60 -13.45 -8.47 3.04
N PHE A 61 -13.65 -7.82 4.19
CA PHE A 61 -14.48 -6.64 4.35
C PHE A 61 -13.66 -5.46 4.90
N ASP A 62 -14.14 -4.26 4.63
CA ASP A 62 -13.48 -3.02 5.03
C ASP A 62 -13.46 -2.80 6.55
N GLY A 63 -12.49 -1.99 6.98
CA GLY A 63 -12.42 -1.47 8.35
C GLY A 63 -11.85 -2.46 9.36
N CYS A 64 -12.21 -2.25 10.61
CA CYS A 64 -11.82 -3.10 11.74
C CYS A 64 -12.96 -3.21 12.76
N GLN A 65 -12.81 -4.16 13.68
CA GLN A 65 -13.69 -4.42 14.80
C GLN A 65 -12.88 -4.60 16.08
N ALA A 66 -13.47 -4.30 17.24
CA ALA A 66 -12.85 -4.58 18.53
C ALA A 66 -12.94 -6.07 18.87
N LEU A 67 -11.96 -6.59 19.63
CA LEU A 67 -12.05 -7.93 20.19
C LEU A 67 -13.18 -8.00 21.22
N GLY A 68 -14.13 -8.92 21.00
CA GLY A 68 -15.19 -9.21 21.95
C GLY A 68 -16.39 -9.90 21.31
N GLY A 69 -17.17 -10.61 22.12
CA GLY A 69 -18.42 -11.23 21.70
C GLY A 69 -18.29 -12.14 20.48
N THR A 70 -19.29 -12.08 19.59
CA THR A 70 -19.26 -12.77 18.29
C THR A 70 -18.63 -11.86 17.26
N LEU A 71 -17.47 -12.25 16.74
CA LEU A 71 -16.74 -11.47 15.73
C LEU A 71 -17.39 -11.60 14.36
N GLN A 72 -17.39 -10.49 13.61
CA GLN A 72 -17.75 -10.49 12.20
C GLN A 72 -16.66 -11.23 11.41
N TYR A 73 -17.06 -12.23 10.64
CA TYR A 73 -16.14 -12.95 9.77
C TYR A 73 -15.52 -11.99 8.75
N GLY A 74 -14.20 -12.05 8.55
CA GLY A 74 -13.52 -11.34 7.47
C GLY A 74 -13.25 -9.85 7.70
N VAL A 75 -13.44 -9.35 8.94
CA VAL A 75 -13.13 -7.97 9.36
C VAL A 75 -11.95 -7.99 10.33
N SER A 76 -10.96 -7.12 10.11
CA SER A 76 -9.75 -7.03 10.94
C SER A 76 -10.06 -6.75 12.41
N VAL A 77 -9.30 -7.34 13.33
CA VAL A 77 -9.38 -7.06 14.78
C VAL A 77 -8.31 -6.08 15.29
N THR A 78 -7.48 -5.56 14.38
CA THR A 78 -6.38 -4.63 14.66
C THR A 78 -6.60 -3.33 13.86
N ASP A 79 -5.69 -3.01 12.95
CA ASP A 79 -5.82 -1.85 12.08
C ASP A 79 -6.90 -2.10 11.01
N GLY A 80 -7.51 -1.02 10.55
CA GLY A 80 -8.53 -1.10 9.51
C GLY A 80 -7.93 -1.58 8.19
N CYS A 81 -8.65 -2.46 7.50
CA CYS A 81 -8.21 -2.99 6.21
C CYS A 81 -9.06 -2.47 5.06
N LEU A 82 -8.49 -2.49 3.85
CA LEU A 82 -9.25 -2.40 2.62
C LEU A 82 -9.93 -3.75 2.32
N GLY A 83 -11.22 -3.71 2.02
CA GLY A 83 -12.03 -4.87 1.68
C GLY A 83 -11.67 -5.46 0.31
N TRP A 84 -12.17 -6.66 0.04
CA TRP A 84 -11.80 -7.45 -1.12
C TRP A 84 -12.08 -6.72 -2.45
N GLU A 85 -13.24 -6.07 -2.55
CA GLU A 85 -13.64 -5.37 -3.78
C GLU A 85 -12.70 -4.19 -4.09
N GLY A 86 -12.27 -3.46 -3.05
CA GLY A 86 -11.28 -2.39 -3.17
C GLY A 86 -9.91 -2.91 -3.58
N THR A 87 -9.46 -3.99 -2.95
CA THR A 87 -8.19 -4.65 -3.24
C THR A 87 -8.13 -5.19 -4.66
N GLU A 88 -9.17 -5.90 -5.10
CA GLU A 88 -9.24 -6.45 -6.46
C GLU A 88 -9.14 -5.33 -7.50
N ARG A 89 -9.93 -4.26 -7.35
CA ARG A 89 -9.89 -3.11 -8.26
C ARG A 89 -8.51 -2.47 -8.30
N LEU A 90 -7.90 -2.23 -7.13
CA LEU A 90 -6.60 -1.59 -7.01
C LEU A 90 -5.51 -2.41 -7.72
N LEU A 91 -5.43 -3.72 -7.43
CA LEU A 91 -4.40 -4.58 -8.00
C LEU A 91 -4.58 -4.78 -9.51
N ARG A 92 -5.81 -4.97 -9.99
CA ARG A 92 -6.08 -5.09 -11.44
C ARG A 92 -5.69 -3.82 -12.18
N ARG A 93 -6.08 -2.66 -11.67
CA ARG A 93 -5.71 -1.36 -12.25
C ARG A 93 -4.19 -1.17 -12.29
N ALA A 94 -3.48 -1.53 -11.22
CA ALA A 94 -2.03 -1.47 -11.17
C ALA A 94 -1.37 -2.36 -12.24
N VAL A 95 -1.86 -3.59 -12.39
CA VAL A 95 -1.39 -4.52 -13.42
C VAL A 95 -1.62 -3.97 -14.82
N ASP A 96 -2.79 -3.42 -15.11
CA ASP A 96 -3.10 -2.83 -16.41
C ASP A 96 -2.13 -1.69 -16.73
N ARG A 97 -1.85 -0.81 -15.76
CA ARG A 97 -0.92 0.31 -15.95
C ARG A 97 0.54 -0.13 -16.10
N LEU A 98 0.95 -1.24 -15.46
CA LEU A 98 2.32 -1.75 -15.53
C LEU A 98 2.60 -2.57 -16.79
N ARG A 99 1.59 -3.27 -17.34
CA ARG A 99 1.76 -4.17 -18.49
C ARG A 99 1.90 -3.45 -19.82
N TYR A 100 1.33 -2.25 -19.98
CA TYR A 100 1.42 -1.45 -21.22
C TYR A 100 2.57 -0.44 -21.19
N ARG A 101 3.68 -0.80 -20.54
CA ARG A 101 4.89 0.01 -20.45
C ARG A 101 5.95 -0.44 -21.44
#